data_AF-A0A9W7ZZ82-F1
#
_entry.id   AF-A0A9W7ZZ82-F1
#
_cell.length_a   1.000
_cell.length_b   1.000
_cell.length_c   1.000
_cell.angle_alpha   90.00
_cell.angle_beta   90.00
_cell.angle_gamma   90.00
#
_symmetry.space_group_name_H-M   'P 1'
#
loop_
_entity.id
_entity.type
_entity.pdbx_description
1 polymer ?
#
loop_
_entity_poly.entity_id
_entity_poly.type
_entity_poly.pdbx_seq_one_letter_code
_entity_poly.pdbx_strand_id
1 'polypeptide(L)'
;MSVTLKVPTIAAIDGPALGGGLEMSLCCDFRFAGPTSVLGLPETSLGIIPGAGGTQRLSRLIGASKAKQLIFTALRFGPEQGRSLGIIDTLFQNGSKFGSGDELHSSTGIEQALKLASSIISQAPLAVKMAKQAIDLGITQELVSGLETEQLCYAPLLDTKDRLEGLQAFKEKRKPIYKGI
;
A
#
# COMPACT_ATOMS: atom_id res chain seq x y z
N MET A 1 -1.74 1.07 -18.58
CA MET A 1 -0.44 1.16 -17.87
C MET A 1 -0.44 0.18 -16.70
N SER A 2 0.11 -1.02 -16.91
CA SER A 2 0.36 -2.00 -15.83
C SER A 2 1.67 -1.62 -15.15
N VAL A 3 1.60 -0.79 -14.11
CA VAL A 3 2.77 -0.51 -13.27
C VAL A 3 2.79 -1.57 -12.17
N THR A 4 3.38 -2.73 -12.46
CA THR A 4 3.50 -3.81 -11.45
C THR A 4 4.93 -3.86 -10.96
N LEU A 5 5.26 -3.00 -10.00
CA LEU A 5 6.51 -3.12 -9.26
C LEU A 5 6.48 -4.43 -8.47
N LYS A 6 7.53 -5.25 -8.63
CA LYS A 6 7.64 -6.58 -8.00
C LYS A 6 7.91 -6.53 -6.49
N VAL A 7 8.06 -5.34 -5.93
CA VAL A 7 8.34 -5.08 -4.52
C VAL A 7 7.16 -4.35 -3.88
N PRO A 8 6.99 -4.45 -2.55
CA PRO A 8 5.99 -3.66 -1.84
C PRO A 8 6.19 -2.16 -2.02
N THR A 9 5.10 -1.43 -2.18
CA THR A 9 5.09 0.02 -2.44
C THR A 9 4.25 0.76 -1.41
N ILE A 10 4.76 1.90 -0.95
CA ILE A 10 4.10 2.74 0.06
C ILE A 10 4.06 4.17 -0.48
N ALA A 11 2.87 4.75 -0.56
CA ALA A 11 2.68 6.18 -0.83
C ALA A 11 2.66 6.93 0.51
N ALA A 12 3.62 7.83 0.73
CA ALA A 12 3.59 8.80 1.82
C ALA A 12 3.05 10.13 1.30
N ILE A 13 1.83 10.51 1.71
CA ILE A 13 1.09 11.68 1.23
C ILE A 13 1.19 12.76 2.30
N ASP A 14 1.95 13.83 2.03
CA ASP A 14 2.14 14.98 2.93
C ASP A 14 1.73 16.29 2.23
N GLY A 15 0.49 16.32 1.73
CA GLY A 15 -0.03 17.46 0.98
C GLY A 15 -1.12 17.07 -0.02
N PRO A 16 -1.46 17.96 -0.97
CA PRO A 16 -2.51 17.71 -1.94
C PRO A 16 -2.18 16.52 -2.85
N ALA A 17 -3.07 15.52 -2.86
CA ALA A 17 -3.09 14.42 -3.81
C ALA A 17 -4.44 14.45 -4.54
N LEU A 18 -4.49 15.21 -5.64
CA LEU A 18 -5.69 15.40 -6.45
C LEU A 18 -5.50 14.81 -7.84
N GLY A 19 -6.56 14.21 -8.37
CA GLY A 19 -6.58 13.57 -9.69
C GLY A 19 -5.44 12.58 -9.85
N GLY A 20 -4.57 12.80 -10.82
CA GLY A 20 -3.37 11.99 -11.07
C GLY A 20 -2.50 11.72 -9.82
N GLY A 21 -2.44 12.64 -8.86
CA GLY A 21 -1.72 12.43 -7.60
C GLY A 21 -2.36 11.34 -6.72
N LEU A 22 -3.70 11.37 -6.57
CA LEU A 22 -4.43 10.31 -5.87
C LEU A 22 -4.38 9.00 -6.67
N GLU A 23 -4.54 9.06 -8.00
CA GLU A 23 -4.45 7.89 -8.87
C GLU A 23 -3.08 7.20 -8.81
N MET A 24 -2.00 7.98 -8.68
CA MET A 24 -0.66 7.45 -8.44
C MET A 24 -0.55 6.76 -7.09
N SER A 25 -1.07 7.37 -6.01
CA SER A 25 -1.07 6.74 -4.69
C SER A 25 -1.91 5.45 -4.62
N LEU A 26 -2.98 5.37 -5.42
CA LEU A 26 -3.81 4.17 -5.56
C LEU A 26 -3.08 3.03 -6.30
N CYS A 27 -1.97 3.31 -7.00
CA CYS A 27 -1.09 2.27 -7.56
C CYS A 27 -0.17 1.65 -6.50
N CYS A 28 0.00 2.27 -5.33
CA CYS A 28 0.79 1.71 -4.25
C CYS A 28 -0.01 0.65 -3.47
N ASP A 29 0.68 -0.25 -2.79
CA ASP A 29 0.02 -1.25 -1.94
C ASP A 29 -0.57 -0.56 -0.70
N PHE A 30 0.21 0.35 -0.10
CA PHE A 30 -0.15 1.10 1.10
C PHE A 30 -0.17 2.62 0.86
N ARG A 31 -1.06 3.34 1.53
CA ARG A 31 -1.18 4.80 1.49
C ARG A 31 -1.19 5.36 2.90
N PHE A 32 -0.21 6.20 3.21
CA PHE A 32 -0.09 6.90 4.48
C PHE A 32 -0.34 8.38 4.25
N ALA A 33 -1.09 9.05 5.13
CA ALA A 33 -1.42 10.47 4.94
C ALA A 33 -1.16 11.31 6.19
N GLY A 34 -0.62 12.51 5.97
CA GLY A 34 -0.38 13.52 7.00
C GLY A 34 -1.56 14.47 7.16
N PRO A 35 -1.57 15.29 8.23
CA PRO A 35 -2.71 16.15 8.58
C PRO A 35 -3.01 17.23 7.54
N THR A 36 -2.03 17.61 6.72
CA THR A 36 -2.13 18.62 5.65
C THR A 36 -2.63 18.04 4.33
N SER A 37 -2.90 16.73 4.27
CA SER A 37 -3.29 16.06 3.03
C SER A 37 -4.69 16.48 2.57
N VAL A 38 -4.82 16.71 1.26
CA VAL A 38 -6.14 16.92 0.63
C VAL A 38 -6.25 15.95 -0.52
N LEU A 39 -7.23 15.06 -0.45
CA LEU A 39 -7.42 13.93 -1.35
C LEU A 39 -8.66 14.16 -2.21
N GLY A 40 -8.65 13.68 -3.45
CA GLY A 40 -9.85 13.68 -4.29
C GLY A 40 -9.59 13.39 -5.76
N LEU A 41 -10.65 13.03 -6.47
CA LEU A 41 -10.68 12.87 -7.93
C LEU A 41 -11.63 13.93 -8.51
N PRO A 42 -11.15 15.17 -8.75
CA PRO A 42 -12.00 16.30 -9.09
C PRO A 42 -12.39 16.38 -10.58
N GLU A 43 -11.97 15.43 -11.41
CA GLU A 43 -12.04 15.45 -12.87
C GLU A 43 -13.43 15.75 -13.44
N THR A 44 -14.50 15.28 -12.78
CA THR A 44 -15.89 15.52 -13.23
C THR A 44 -16.29 16.99 -13.15
N SER A 45 -15.70 17.77 -12.24
CA SER A 45 -15.87 19.23 -12.20
C SER A 45 -15.20 19.96 -13.37
N LEU A 46 -14.33 19.26 -14.10
CA LEU A 46 -13.62 19.76 -15.29
C LEU A 46 -14.19 19.16 -16.59
N GLY A 47 -15.32 18.46 -16.53
CA GLY A 47 -15.94 17.83 -17.70
C GLY A 47 -15.21 16.58 -18.22
N ILE A 48 -14.31 15.99 -17.43
CA ILE A 48 -13.57 14.77 -17.76
C ILE A 48 -13.73 13.72 -16.65
N ILE A 49 -13.05 12.58 -16.78
CA ILE A 49 -13.05 11.51 -15.76
C ILE A 49 -11.62 11.22 -15.28
N PRO A 50 -11.44 10.56 -14.12
CA PRO A 50 -10.13 10.09 -13.68
C PRO A 50 -9.51 9.14 -14.73
N GLY A 51 -8.38 9.57 -15.29
CA GLY A 51 -7.78 8.98 -16.50
C GLY A 51 -6.58 8.07 -16.26
N ALA A 52 -5.94 8.12 -15.08
CA ALA A 52 -4.79 7.27 -14.73
C ALA A 52 -5.18 6.00 -13.96
N GLY A 53 -6.48 5.67 -13.94
CA GLY A 53 -7.04 4.42 -13.41
C GLY A 53 -7.81 4.58 -12.09
N GLY A 54 -8.10 5.80 -11.66
CA GLY A 54 -8.89 6.12 -10.46
C GLY A 54 -10.29 5.51 -10.50
N THR A 55 -10.95 5.51 -11.66
CA THR A 55 -12.26 4.84 -11.85
C THR A 55 -12.21 3.34 -11.54
N GLN A 56 -11.05 2.71 -11.73
CA GLN A 56 -10.85 1.28 -11.53
C GLN A 56 -10.32 0.96 -10.13
N ARG A 57 -9.29 1.67 -9.66
CA ARG A 57 -8.62 1.37 -8.39
C ARG A 57 -9.42 1.83 -7.19
N LEU A 58 -10.01 3.04 -7.25
CA LEU A 58 -10.82 3.53 -6.14
C LEU A 58 -12.07 2.66 -5.92
N SER A 59 -12.75 2.28 -7.01
CA SER A 59 -13.95 1.44 -6.92
C SER A 59 -13.68 0.03 -6.40
N ARG A 60 -12.50 -0.54 -6.69
CA ARG A 60 -12.05 -1.81 -6.11
C ARG A 60 -11.66 -1.69 -4.64
N LEU A 61 -11.08 -0.55 -4.24
CA LEU A 61 -10.61 -0.33 -2.88
C LEU A 61 -11.76 -0.07 -1.89
N ILE A 62 -12.72 0.80 -2.24
CA ILE A 62 -13.78 1.23 -1.31
C ILE A 62 -15.19 0.84 -1.74
N GLY A 63 -15.31 0.03 -2.79
CA GLY A 63 -16.59 -0.35 -3.39
C GLY A 63 -17.17 0.71 -4.34
N ALA A 64 -17.99 0.25 -5.28
CA ALA A 64 -18.51 1.07 -6.36
C ALA A 64 -19.37 2.26 -5.88
N SER A 65 -20.18 2.08 -4.84
CA SER A 65 -21.09 3.13 -4.35
C SER A 65 -20.33 4.34 -3.80
N LYS A 66 -19.40 4.11 -2.86
CA LYS A 66 -18.57 5.18 -2.27
C LYS A 66 -17.69 5.85 -3.33
N ALA A 67 -17.07 5.06 -4.21
CA ALA A 67 -16.24 5.62 -5.29
C ALA A 67 -17.05 6.51 -6.25
N LYS A 68 -18.27 6.07 -6.64
CA LYS A 68 -19.18 6.89 -7.45
C LYS A 68 -19.56 8.18 -6.74
N GLN A 69 -19.89 8.13 -5.44
CA GLN A 69 -20.20 9.34 -4.68
C GLN A 69 -19.05 10.34 -4.77
N LEU A 70 -17.81 9.92 -4.45
CA LEU A 70 -16.64 10.81 -4.48
C LEU A 70 -16.37 11.38 -5.88
N ILE A 71 -16.42 10.53 -6.92
CA ILE A 71 -16.12 10.93 -8.30
C ILE A 71 -17.23 11.81 -8.87
N PHE A 72 -18.50 11.46 -8.68
CA PHE A 72 -19.63 12.20 -9.25
C PHE A 72 -19.75 13.60 -8.65
N THR A 73 -19.42 13.77 -7.38
CA THR A 73 -19.47 15.08 -6.72
C THR A 73 -18.13 15.83 -6.75
N ALA A 74 -17.09 15.27 -7.38
CA ALA A 74 -15.73 15.82 -7.36
C ALA A 74 -15.24 16.16 -5.92
N LEU A 75 -15.63 15.36 -4.93
CA LEU A 75 -15.42 15.72 -3.52
C LEU A 75 -13.93 15.71 -3.17
N ARG A 76 -13.47 16.78 -2.53
CA ARG A 76 -12.18 16.85 -1.84
C ARG A 76 -12.39 16.53 -0.37
N PHE A 77 -11.52 15.72 0.21
CA PHE A 77 -11.62 15.28 1.59
C PHE A 77 -10.25 15.23 2.27
N GLY A 78 -10.27 15.33 3.60
CA GLY A 78 -9.08 15.25 4.43
C GLY A 78 -8.63 13.82 4.75
N PRO A 79 -7.48 13.66 5.42
CA PRO A 79 -6.88 12.36 5.73
C PRO A 79 -7.77 11.48 6.61
N GLU A 80 -8.44 12.06 7.61
CA GLU A 80 -9.35 11.33 8.53
C GLU A 80 -10.51 10.67 7.78
N GLN A 81 -11.14 11.41 6.87
CA GLN A 81 -12.18 10.85 6.01
C GLN A 81 -11.62 9.80 5.04
N GLY A 82 -10.41 10.03 4.51
CA GLY A 82 -9.71 9.01 3.73
C GLY A 82 -9.48 7.70 4.50
N ARG A 83 -9.15 7.81 5.79
CA ARG A 83 -8.96 6.66 6.70
C ARG A 83 -10.25 5.93 7.02
N SER A 84 -11.35 6.65 7.26
CA SER A 84 -12.66 6.06 7.54
C SER A 84 -13.28 5.38 6.32
N LEU A 85 -12.97 5.88 5.12
CA LEU A 85 -13.39 5.27 3.86
C LEU A 85 -12.57 4.03 3.47
N GLY A 86 -11.39 3.83 4.06
CA GLY A 86 -10.45 2.75 3.71
C GLY A 86 -9.52 3.09 2.54
N ILE A 87 -9.39 4.36 2.17
CA ILE A 87 -8.46 4.84 1.14
C ILE A 87 -7.04 4.96 1.71
N ILE A 88 -6.95 5.40 2.97
CA ILE A 88 -5.69 5.59 3.70
C ILE A 88 -5.56 4.49 4.74
N ASP A 89 -4.37 3.89 4.84
CA ASP A 89 -4.06 2.79 5.77
C ASP A 89 -3.58 3.33 7.13
N THR A 90 -2.72 4.36 7.10
CA THR A 90 -2.10 4.95 8.30
C THR A 90 -2.14 6.47 8.23
N LEU A 91 -2.44 7.11 9.35
CA LEU A 91 -2.29 8.55 9.54
C LEU A 91 -1.00 8.83 10.30
N PHE A 92 -0.22 9.80 9.83
CA PHE A 92 0.97 10.29 10.52
C PHE A 92 0.78 11.74 10.95
N GLN A 93 1.65 12.22 11.84
CA GLN A 93 1.61 13.59 12.34
C GLN A 93 2.84 14.37 11.86
N ASN A 94 2.63 15.61 11.46
CA ASN A 94 3.72 16.53 11.19
C ASN A 94 4.16 17.09 12.53
N GLY A 95 5.19 16.53 13.15
CA GLY A 95 5.62 17.10 14.41
C GLY A 95 6.41 18.39 14.18
N SER A 96 6.05 19.40 14.96
CA SER A 96 6.84 20.61 15.12
C SER A 96 8.12 20.26 15.87
N LYS A 97 9.29 20.43 15.25
CA LYS A 97 10.55 20.58 15.98
C LYS A 97 10.60 21.96 16.67
N PHE A 98 9.70 22.23 17.60
CA PHE A 98 9.78 23.38 18.50
C PHE A 98 9.27 22.95 19.88
N GLY A 99 10.20 22.45 20.68
CA GLY A 99 9.96 22.01 22.06
C GLY A 99 11.26 21.46 22.63
N SER A 100 12.00 22.30 23.35
CA SER A 100 13.11 21.87 24.18
C SER A 100 12.54 21.20 25.43
N GLY A 101 12.54 19.88 25.47
CA GLY A 101 12.17 19.10 26.66
C GLY A 101 11.16 18.01 26.35
N ASP A 102 11.65 16.78 26.40
CA ASP A 102 10.96 15.49 26.42
C ASP A 102 10.35 14.99 25.09
N GLU A 103 10.71 13.75 24.75
CA GLU A 103 10.55 13.05 23.47
C GLU A 103 9.10 13.01 22.93
N LEU A 104 8.68 14.10 22.28
CA LEU A 104 7.50 14.10 21.43
C LEU A 104 7.88 13.46 20.08
N HIS A 105 7.56 12.18 19.88
CA HIS A 105 7.81 11.44 18.63
C HIS A 105 6.97 11.99 17.46
N SER A 106 7.37 13.15 16.93
CA SER A 106 7.12 13.56 15.56
C SER A 106 7.58 12.45 14.61
N SER A 107 6.73 11.98 13.71
CA SER A 107 7.21 11.09 12.64
C SER A 107 6.63 11.49 11.29
N THR A 108 7.52 11.90 10.39
CA THR A 108 7.16 12.26 9.01
C THR A 108 6.55 11.07 8.27
N GLY A 109 5.83 11.33 7.17
CA GLY A 109 5.28 10.25 6.34
C GLY A 109 6.35 9.28 5.85
N ILE A 110 7.56 9.77 5.57
CA ILE A 110 8.72 8.95 5.18
C ILE A 110 9.16 8.05 6.33
N GLU A 111 9.24 8.55 7.56
CA GLU A 111 9.64 7.72 8.71
C GLU A 111 8.66 6.60 8.99
N GLN A 112 7.36 6.88 8.92
CA GLN A 112 6.33 5.85 9.06
C GLN A 112 6.41 4.83 7.93
N ALA A 113 6.59 5.28 6.68
CA ALA A 113 6.79 4.38 5.54
C ALA A 113 8.05 3.51 5.70
N LEU A 114 9.17 4.08 6.17
CA LEU A 114 10.41 3.35 6.45
C LEU A 114 10.25 2.35 7.59
N LYS A 115 9.42 2.64 8.60
CA LYS A 115 9.09 1.70 9.68
C LYS A 115 8.34 0.47 9.16
N LEU A 116 7.35 0.67 8.30
CA LEU A 116 6.65 -0.44 7.63
C LEU A 116 7.62 -1.19 6.70
N ALA A 117 8.40 -0.47 5.89
CA ALA A 117 9.39 -1.07 4.99
C ALA A 117 10.42 -1.91 5.75
N SER A 118 10.90 -1.45 6.91
CA SER A 118 11.83 -2.20 7.77
C SER A 118 11.22 -3.51 8.27
N SER A 119 9.92 -3.48 8.60
CA SER A 119 9.18 -4.68 8.99
C SER A 119 9.07 -5.66 7.81
N ILE A 120 8.82 -5.17 6.61
CA ILE A 120 8.75 -5.97 5.38
C ILE A 120 10.13 -6.56 5.01
N ILE A 121 11.21 -5.78 5.10
CA ILE A 121 12.59 -6.19 4.78
C ILE A 121 13.07 -7.32 5.70
N SER A 122 12.52 -7.43 6.91
CA SER A 122 12.81 -8.54 7.83
C SER A 122 12.20 -9.89 7.40
N GLN A 123 11.35 -9.91 6.37
CA GLN A 123 10.73 -11.10 5.81
C GLN A 123 11.52 -11.65 4.61
N ALA A 124 11.28 -12.90 4.24
CA ALA A 124 11.98 -13.53 3.12
C ALA A 124 11.66 -12.82 1.78
N PRO A 125 12.65 -12.22 1.08
CA PRO A 125 12.40 -11.35 -0.07
C PRO A 125 11.63 -12.04 -1.21
N LEU A 126 11.96 -13.29 -1.51
CA LEU A 126 11.27 -14.05 -2.56
C LEU A 126 9.82 -14.35 -2.16
N ALA A 127 9.57 -14.68 -0.89
CA ALA A 127 8.23 -14.93 -0.39
C ALA A 127 7.35 -13.67 -0.43
N VAL A 128 7.88 -12.51 -0.02
CA VAL A 128 7.17 -11.22 -0.08
C VAL A 128 6.77 -10.88 -1.53
N LYS A 129 7.71 -11.04 -2.47
CA LYS A 129 7.45 -10.82 -3.90
C LYS A 129 6.37 -11.76 -4.45
N MET A 130 6.45 -13.05 -4.14
CA MET A 130 5.47 -14.05 -4.60
C MET A 130 4.09 -13.83 -3.96
N ALA A 131 4.05 -13.44 -2.68
CA ALA A 131 2.80 -13.11 -2.00
C ALA A 131 2.09 -11.92 -2.65
N LYS A 132 2.83 -10.84 -2.94
CA LYS A 132 2.30 -9.69 -3.69
C LYS A 132 1.74 -10.13 -5.04
N GLN A 133 2.51 -10.91 -5.80
CA GLN A 133 2.07 -11.39 -7.11
C GLN A 133 0.81 -12.25 -7.03
N ALA A 134 0.72 -13.16 -6.05
CA ALA A 134 -0.47 -14.00 -5.83
C ALA A 134 -1.71 -13.16 -5.53
N ILE A 135 -1.59 -12.16 -4.67
CA ILE A 135 -2.70 -11.25 -4.31
C ILE A 135 -3.12 -10.40 -5.51
N ASP A 136 -2.17 -9.71 -6.15
CA ASP A 136 -2.45 -8.77 -7.24
C ASP A 136 -3.11 -9.44 -8.44
N LEU A 137 -2.69 -10.67 -8.78
CA LEU A 137 -3.27 -11.44 -9.87
C LEU A 137 -4.57 -12.12 -9.43
N GLY A 138 -4.56 -12.79 -8.28
CA GLY A 138 -5.66 -13.63 -7.80
C GLY A 138 -6.93 -12.85 -7.49
N ILE A 139 -6.83 -11.59 -7.02
CA ILE A 139 -8.01 -10.76 -6.71
C ILE A 139 -8.88 -10.44 -7.92
N THR A 140 -8.35 -10.61 -9.15
CA THR A 140 -9.07 -10.37 -10.39
C THR A 140 -9.66 -11.64 -11.01
N GLN A 141 -9.45 -12.78 -10.37
CA GLN A 141 -9.82 -14.10 -10.86
C GLN A 141 -10.98 -14.69 -10.05
N GLU A 142 -11.61 -15.72 -10.61
CA GLU A 142 -12.47 -16.61 -9.84
C GLU A 142 -11.65 -17.34 -8.77
N LEU A 143 -12.27 -17.67 -7.63
CA LEU A 143 -11.57 -18.23 -6.48
C LEU A 143 -10.70 -19.45 -6.84
N VAL A 144 -11.21 -20.36 -7.66
CA VAL A 144 -10.47 -21.57 -8.07
C VAL A 144 -9.19 -21.21 -8.83
N SER A 145 -9.27 -20.31 -9.82
CA SER A 145 -8.10 -19.83 -10.56
C SER A 145 -7.15 -19.01 -9.67
N GLY A 146 -7.69 -18.29 -8.69
CA GLY A 146 -6.90 -17.59 -7.68
C GLY A 146 -6.04 -18.54 -6.84
N LEU A 147 -6.61 -19.68 -6.42
CA LEU A 147 -5.89 -20.72 -5.70
C LEU A 147 -4.81 -21.40 -6.56
N GLU A 148 -5.07 -21.59 -7.86
CA GLU A 148 -4.05 -22.07 -8.81
C GLU A 148 -2.90 -21.06 -8.93
N THR A 149 -3.22 -19.76 -9.02
CA THR A 149 -2.22 -18.68 -9.04
C THR A 149 -1.39 -18.65 -7.76
N GLU A 150 -2.02 -18.85 -6.59
CA GLU A 150 -1.34 -18.98 -5.30
C GLU A 150 -0.35 -20.15 -5.32
N GLN A 151 -0.79 -21.33 -5.78
CA GLN A 151 0.07 -22.51 -5.87
C GLN A 151 1.28 -22.28 -6.78
N LEU A 152 1.09 -21.61 -7.92
CA LEU A 152 2.18 -21.26 -8.84
C LEU A 152 3.19 -20.27 -8.24
N CYS A 153 2.73 -19.37 -7.36
CA CYS A 153 3.60 -18.45 -6.62
C CYS A 153 4.30 -19.14 -5.44
N TYR A 154 3.65 -20.11 -4.82
CA TYR A 154 4.15 -20.83 -3.65
C TYR A 154 5.18 -21.90 -4.00
N ALA A 155 4.93 -22.71 -5.04
CA ALA A 155 5.74 -23.89 -5.36
C ALA A 155 7.25 -23.57 -5.53
N PRO A 156 7.67 -22.50 -6.23
CA PRO A 156 9.09 -22.16 -6.36
C PRO A 156 9.78 -21.82 -5.04
N LEU A 157 9.03 -21.41 -3.99
CA LEU A 157 9.59 -21.05 -2.68
C LEU A 157 10.06 -22.29 -1.89
N LEU A 158 9.51 -23.47 -2.20
CA LEU A 158 9.81 -24.72 -1.49
C LEU A 158 11.28 -25.15 -1.61
N ASP A 159 11.96 -24.73 -2.67
CA ASP A 159 13.36 -25.11 -2.90
C ASP A 159 14.35 -23.97 -2.60
N THR A 160 13.89 -22.87 -2.03
CA THR A 160 14.74 -21.70 -1.71
C THR A 160 15.57 -21.90 -0.45
N LYS A 161 16.75 -21.26 -0.40
CA LYS A 161 17.60 -21.27 0.80
C LYS A 161 16.94 -20.52 1.94
N ASP A 162 16.20 -19.45 1.62
CA ASP A 162 15.45 -18.68 2.61
C ASP A 162 14.41 -19.54 3.35
N ARG A 163 13.73 -20.49 2.68
CA ARG A 163 12.81 -21.40 3.38
C ARG A 163 13.54 -22.28 4.40
N LEU A 164 14.67 -22.86 3.99
CA LEU A 164 15.48 -23.72 4.87
C LEU A 164 16.03 -22.93 6.06
N GLU A 165 16.53 -21.71 5.82
CA GLU A 165 16.97 -20.79 6.86
C GLU A 165 15.84 -20.43 7.83
N GLY A 166 14.64 -20.15 7.33
CA GLY A 166 13.47 -19.87 8.17
C GLY A 166 13.13 -21.03 9.11
N LEU A 167 13.13 -22.26 8.59
CA LEU A 167 12.91 -23.47 9.39
C LEU A 167 14.02 -23.69 10.43
N GLN A 168 15.28 -23.49 10.04
CA GLN A 168 16.42 -23.65 10.94
C GLN A 168 16.41 -22.58 12.05
N ALA A 169 16.20 -21.31 11.71
CA ALA A 169 16.13 -20.21 12.66
C ALA A 169 15.00 -20.39 13.66
N PHE A 170 13.83 -20.89 13.20
CA PHE A 170 12.71 -21.23 14.07
C PHE A 170 13.08 -22.35 15.07
N LYS A 171 13.72 -23.42 14.59
CA LYS A 171 14.22 -24.52 15.43
C LYS A 171 15.24 -24.04 16.47
N GLU A 172 16.12 -23.12 16.08
CA GLU A 172 17.19 -22.56 16.92
C GLU A 172 16.74 -21.35 17.78
N LYS A 173 15.48 -20.92 17.66
CA LYS A 173 14.92 -19.73 18.35
C LYS A 173 15.73 -18.45 18.13
N ARG A 174 16.28 -18.28 16.93
CA ARG A 174 16.99 -17.06 16.52
C ARG A 174 16.24 -16.33 15.41
N LYS A 175 16.63 -15.08 15.14
CA LYS A 175 16.12 -14.35 13.96
C LYS A 175 16.73 -14.95 12.68
N PRO A 176 15.92 -15.17 11.62
CA PRO A 176 16.43 -15.63 10.33
C PRO A 176 17.21 -14.53 9.61
N ILE A 177 18.17 -14.92 8.78
CA ILE A 177 18.90 -14.03 7.88
C ILE A 177 18.61 -14.44 6.44
N TYR A 178 17.57 -13.84 5.87
CA TYR A 178 17.17 -14.08 4.49
C TYR A 178 18.07 -13.34 3.51
N LYS A 179 18.35 -13.96 2.37
CA LYS A 179 19.24 -13.46 1.31
C LYS A 179 18.55 -13.29 -0.04
N GLY A 180 17.32 -13.79 -0.19
CA GLY A 180 16.57 -13.72 -1.45
C GLY A 180 17.08 -14.68 -2.52
N ILE A 181 17.63 -15.84 -2.11
CA ILE A 181 18.24 -16.87 -2.97
C ILE A 181 17.78 -18.29 -2.62
#